data_AF-A0A2X1MU95-F1
#
_entry.id   AF-A0A2X1MU95-F1
#
_cell.length_a   1.000
_cell.length_b   1.000
_cell.length_c   1.000
_cell.angle_alpha   90.00
_cell.angle_beta   90.00
_cell.angle_gamma   90.00
#
_symmetry.space_group_name_H-M   'P 1'
#
loop_
_entity.id
_entity.type
_entity.pdbx_description
1 polymer ?
#
loop_
_entity_poly.entity_id
_entity_poly.type
_entity_poly.pdbx_seq_one_letter_code
_entity_poly.pdbx_strand_id
1 'polypeptide(L)'
;MLPNTWINIDKLIFSPWQEWQGKLSLALTSDIQQLRYQGEKVKFQGQLKGQQLTVSELDVVAFENQPPVKLVGEFAMPLVPDGLPVSGHATATLNLPQEPSLVDAELDWQENSGQLIVLARDNGDPLLDLPWQITRQQLTVSDGRWSWPYAGFPLSGRLGVKVDNWQQGLRTLWSADD
;
A
#
# COMPACT_ATOMS: atom_id res chain seq x y z
N MET A 1 5.94 25.12 -18.46
CA MET A 1 5.66 23.81 -19.08
C MET A 1 6.82 22.89 -18.77
N LEU A 2 6.57 21.69 -18.22
CA LEU A 2 7.63 20.69 -18.04
C LEU A 2 7.93 20.04 -19.41
N PRO A 3 9.20 19.92 -19.82
CA PRO A 3 9.56 19.24 -21.05
C PRO A 3 9.25 17.74 -20.95
N ASN A 4 8.88 17.13 -22.08
CA ASN A 4 8.73 15.68 -22.14
C ASN A 4 10.07 15.02 -21.82
N THR A 5 10.08 14.18 -20.79
CA THR A 5 11.28 13.58 -20.23
C THR A 5 11.09 12.07 -20.14
N TRP A 6 12.08 11.33 -20.64
CA TRP A 6 12.12 9.87 -20.54
C TRP A 6 13.40 9.45 -19.84
N ILE A 7 13.26 8.63 -18.80
CA ILE A 7 14.38 8.10 -18.02
C ILE A 7 14.26 6.59 -18.01
N ASN A 8 15.33 5.90 -18.38
CA ASN A 8 15.44 4.46 -18.24
C ASN A 8 16.71 4.15 -17.44
N ILE A 9 16.54 3.53 -16.28
CA ILE A 9 17.62 3.04 -15.43
C ILE A 9 17.57 1.52 -15.49
N ASP A 10 18.58 0.92 -16.12
CA ASP A 10 18.64 -0.54 -16.28
C ASP A 10 18.87 -1.30 -14.98
N LYS A 11 19.47 -0.64 -13.99
CA LYS A 11 19.69 -1.23 -12.67
C LYS A 11 19.75 -0.13 -11.61
N LEU A 12 18.68 -0.03 -10.84
CA LEU A 12 18.61 0.76 -9.62
C LEU A 12 18.88 -0.18 -8.43
N ILE A 13 19.81 0.19 -7.57
CA ILE A 13 20.21 -0.59 -6.39
C ILE A 13 20.03 0.31 -5.18
N PHE A 14 19.29 -0.17 -4.18
CA PHE A 14 19.12 0.48 -2.90
C PHE A 14 20.01 -0.24 -1.90
N SER A 15 20.95 0.46 -1.27
CA SER A 15 21.76 -0.10 -0.19
C SER A 15 21.08 0.21 1.16
N PRO A 16 21.04 -0.75 2.11
CA PRO A 16 21.54 -2.13 2.04
C PRO A 16 20.52 -3.16 1.48
N TRP A 17 19.45 -2.70 0.81
CA TRP A 17 18.33 -3.53 0.34
C TRP A 17 18.48 -4.02 -1.10
N GLN A 18 19.59 -4.67 -1.45
CA GLN A 18 19.87 -5.03 -2.84
C GLN A 18 18.88 -6.05 -3.44
N GLU A 19 18.15 -6.80 -2.61
CA GLU A 19 17.09 -7.71 -3.04
C GLU A 19 15.92 -7.02 -3.75
N TRP A 20 15.74 -5.70 -3.54
CA TRP A 20 14.71 -4.89 -4.17
C TRP A 20 15.20 -4.22 -5.46
N GLN A 21 16.42 -4.51 -5.90
CA GLN A 21 16.99 -3.94 -7.14
C GLN A 21 16.12 -4.25 -8.36
N GLY A 22 16.18 -3.37 -9.37
CA GLY A 22 15.34 -3.50 -10.54
C GLY A 22 15.54 -2.40 -11.57
N LYS A 23 14.75 -2.49 -12.64
CA LYS A 23 14.70 -1.51 -13.72
C LYS A 23 13.67 -0.44 -13.40
N LEU A 24 14.02 0.83 -13.63
CA LEU A 24 13.10 1.96 -13.52
C LEU A 24 12.92 2.60 -14.90
N SER A 25 11.66 2.75 -15.32
CA SER A 25 11.28 3.51 -16.50
C SER A 25 10.32 4.63 -16.10
N LEU A 26 10.64 5.86 -16.50
CA LEU A 26 9.83 7.06 -16.30
C LEU A 26 9.52 7.70 -17.63
N ALA A 27 8.25 8.06 -17.83
CA ALA A 27 7.82 8.92 -18.92
C ALA A 27 7.02 10.08 -18.33
N LEU A 28 7.58 11.29 -18.39
CA LEU A 28 7.01 12.49 -17.81
C LEU A 28 6.61 13.41 -18.97
N THR A 29 5.32 13.63 -19.14
CA THR A 29 4.76 14.64 -20.05
C THR A 29 4.15 15.78 -19.24
N SER A 30 3.71 16.85 -19.90
CA SER A 30 3.03 17.96 -19.21
C SER A 30 1.77 17.52 -18.45
N ASP A 31 1.11 16.46 -18.91
CA ASP A 31 -0.23 16.08 -18.44
C ASP A 31 -0.23 14.75 -17.67
N ILE A 32 0.72 13.87 -18.00
CA ILE A 32 0.78 12.49 -17.51
C ILE A 32 2.21 12.13 -17.14
N GLN A 33 2.38 11.57 -15.96
CA GLN A 33 3.62 10.96 -15.48
C GLN A 33 3.39 9.47 -15.32
N GLN A 34 4.16 8.65 -16.02
CA GLN A 34 4.11 7.20 -15.93
C GLN A 34 5.39 6.68 -15.27
N LEU A 35 5.22 5.78 -14.32
CA LEU A 35 6.32 5.12 -13.61
C LEU A 35 6.12 3.61 -13.71
N ARG A 36 7.18 2.93 -14.16
CA ARG A 36 7.26 1.47 -14.16
C ARG A 36 8.53 1.04 -13.46
N TYR A 37 8.37 0.12 -12.51
CA TYR A 37 9.48 -0.53 -11.83
C TYR A 37 9.39 -2.04 -12.02
N GLN A 38 10.51 -2.68 -12.35
CA GLN A 38 10.59 -4.12 -12.58
C GLN A 38 11.81 -4.70 -11.88
N GLY A 39 11.59 -5.26 -10.70
CA GLY A 39 12.56 -6.05 -9.94
C GLY A 39 12.16 -7.52 -9.87
N GLU A 40 12.92 -8.29 -9.07
CA GLU A 40 12.62 -9.68 -8.77
C GLU A 40 11.53 -9.81 -7.70
N LYS A 41 11.67 -9.07 -6.59
CA LYS A 41 10.71 -9.06 -5.48
C LYS A 41 9.57 -8.06 -5.62
N VAL A 42 9.68 -7.11 -6.55
CA VAL A 42 8.69 -6.06 -6.73
C VAL A 42 8.45 -5.70 -8.19
N LYS A 43 7.18 -5.52 -8.54
CA LYS A 43 6.78 -4.87 -9.79
C LYS A 43 5.82 -3.75 -9.46
N PHE A 44 5.95 -2.64 -10.17
CA PHE A 44 5.05 -1.51 -10.01
C PHE A 44 4.75 -0.89 -11.37
N GLN A 45 3.49 -0.57 -11.60
CA GLN A 45 3.03 0.28 -12.70
C GLN A 45 2.03 1.29 -12.17
N GLY A 46 2.35 2.57 -12.37
CA GLY A 46 1.51 3.67 -11.94
C GLY A 46 1.52 4.83 -12.92
N GLN A 47 0.43 5.58 -12.89
CA GLN A 47 0.24 6.77 -13.70
C GLN A 47 -0.35 7.89 -12.85
N LEU A 48 0.29 9.06 -12.87
CA LEU A 48 -0.22 10.29 -12.29
C LEU A 48 -0.71 11.22 -13.40
N LYS A 49 -2.00 11.60 -13.35
CA LYS A 49 -2.61 12.60 -14.21
C LYS A 49 -3.21 13.71 -13.36
N GLY A 50 -2.59 14.89 -13.39
CA GLY A 50 -2.92 15.96 -12.43
C GLY A 50 -2.62 15.50 -11.00
N GLN A 51 -3.65 15.37 -10.18
CA GLN A 51 -3.56 14.84 -8.81
C GLN A 51 -3.98 13.37 -8.70
N GLN A 52 -4.48 12.74 -9.77
CA GLN A 52 -4.95 11.36 -9.71
C GLN A 52 -3.80 10.40 -10.00
N LEU A 53 -3.36 9.66 -8.98
CA LEU A 53 -2.46 8.53 -9.13
C LEU A 53 -3.28 7.24 -9.26
N THR A 54 -3.14 6.57 -10.39
CA THR A 54 -3.67 5.22 -10.60
C THR A 54 -2.52 4.23 -10.53
N VAL A 55 -2.59 3.26 -9.63
CA VAL A 55 -1.70 2.11 -9.56
C VAL A 55 -2.42 0.93 -10.20
N SER A 56 -1.96 0.56 -11.39
CA SER A 56 -2.53 -0.55 -12.15
C SER A 56 -1.90 -1.91 -11.79
N GLU A 57 -0.71 -1.89 -11.20
CA GLU A 57 -0.02 -3.09 -10.75
C GLU A 57 0.95 -2.73 -9.62
N LEU A 58 0.84 -3.44 -8.50
CA LEU A 58 1.88 -3.53 -7.49
C LEU A 58 1.94 -4.99 -7.03
N ASP A 59 2.98 -5.69 -7.46
CA ASP A 59 3.26 -7.07 -7.03
C ASP A 59 4.43 -7.04 -6.07
N VAL A 60 4.27 -7.59 -4.86
CA VAL A 60 5.30 -7.63 -3.82
C VAL A 60 5.46 -9.04 -3.27
N VAL A 61 6.65 -9.62 -3.45
CA VAL A 61 7.04 -10.89 -2.81
C VAL A 61 7.45 -10.58 -1.37
N ALA A 62 6.46 -10.49 -0.48
CA ALA A 62 6.67 -10.15 0.94
C ALA A 62 7.18 -11.33 1.78
N PHE A 63 6.89 -12.56 1.37
CA PHE A 63 7.25 -13.78 2.10
C PHE A 63 7.90 -14.80 1.16
N GLU A 64 8.99 -15.43 1.63
CA GLU A 64 9.67 -16.47 0.85
C GLU A 64 8.74 -17.65 0.56
N ASN A 65 8.83 -18.19 -0.65
CA ASN A 65 8.03 -19.32 -1.13
C ASN A 65 6.51 -19.07 -1.12
N GLN A 66 6.06 -17.82 -1.04
CA GLN A 66 4.66 -17.44 -1.17
C GLN A 66 4.43 -16.67 -2.48
N PRO A 67 3.23 -16.74 -3.07
CA PRO A 67 2.88 -15.89 -4.20
C PRO A 67 2.93 -14.40 -3.79
N PRO A 68 3.20 -13.49 -4.75
CA PRO A 68 3.25 -12.07 -4.45
C PRO A 68 1.90 -11.54 -4.00
N VAL A 69 1.94 -10.59 -3.06
CA VAL A 69 0.83 -9.70 -2.75
C VAL A 69 0.57 -8.82 -3.96
N LYS A 70 -0.68 -8.74 -4.41
CA LYS A 70 -1.07 -7.91 -5.55
C LYS A 70 -1.91 -6.76 -5.07
N LEU A 71 -1.62 -5.54 -5.52
CA LEU A 71 -2.38 -4.35 -5.18
C LEU A 71 -2.69 -3.53 -6.44
N VAL A 72 -3.89 -2.99 -6.47
CA VAL A 72 -4.34 -1.97 -7.41
C VAL A 72 -5.04 -0.86 -6.64
N GLY A 73 -5.05 0.36 -7.18
CA GLY A 73 -5.73 1.43 -6.49
C GLY A 73 -5.69 2.77 -7.21
N GLU A 74 -6.48 3.67 -6.66
CA GLU A 74 -6.65 5.03 -7.13
C GLU A 74 -6.50 5.98 -5.95
N PHE A 75 -5.65 7.00 -6.11
CA PHE A 75 -5.25 7.89 -5.03
C PHE A 75 -5.28 9.34 -5.50
N ALA A 76 -5.90 10.21 -4.70
CA ALA A 76 -5.85 11.65 -4.91
C ALA A 76 -4.63 12.22 -4.17
N MET A 77 -3.61 12.60 -4.92
CA MET A 77 -2.39 13.24 -4.42
C MET A 77 -2.68 14.67 -3.95
N PRO A 78 -2.02 15.17 -2.89
CA PRO A 78 -2.15 16.55 -2.46
C PRO A 78 -1.53 17.53 -3.46
N LEU A 79 -2.04 18.77 -3.52
CA LEU A 79 -1.47 19.86 -4.32
C LEU A 79 -0.02 20.22 -3.90
N VAL A 80 0.29 20.04 -2.62
CA VAL A 80 1.63 20.26 -2.06
C VAL A 80 2.21 18.86 -1.76
N PRO A 81 3.34 18.46 -2.38
CA PRO A 81 3.88 17.09 -2.33
C PRO A 81 4.47 16.67 -0.97
N ASP A 82 4.15 17.38 0.11
CA ASP A 82 4.69 17.14 1.45
C ASP A 82 3.80 16.18 2.29
N GLY A 83 2.75 15.59 1.68
CA GLY A 83 1.73 14.81 2.36
C GLY A 83 1.39 13.47 1.69
N LEU A 84 0.77 12.58 2.48
CA LEU A 84 0.10 11.38 1.97
C LEU A 84 -1.08 11.76 1.07
N PRO A 85 -1.58 10.85 0.21
CA PRO A 85 -2.77 11.10 -0.59
C PRO A 85 -3.96 11.48 0.29
N VAL A 86 -4.71 12.50 -0.14
CA VAL A 86 -5.86 13.05 0.61
C VAL A 86 -7.09 12.16 0.52
N SER A 87 -7.17 11.27 -0.44
CA SER A 87 -8.18 10.22 -0.50
C SER A 87 -7.68 9.08 -1.36
N GLY A 88 -8.29 7.92 -1.22
CA GLY A 88 -7.96 6.80 -2.07
C GLY A 88 -8.84 5.60 -1.84
N HIS A 89 -8.79 4.73 -2.82
CA HIS A 89 -9.35 3.40 -2.80
C HIS A 89 -8.25 2.44 -3.27
N ALA A 90 -7.93 1.44 -2.46
CA ALA A 90 -6.97 0.40 -2.82
C ALA A 90 -7.55 -0.97 -2.51
N THR A 91 -7.35 -1.89 -3.45
CA THR A 91 -7.68 -3.30 -3.27
C THR A 91 -6.39 -4.10 -3.36
N ALA A 92 -6.16 -4.98 -2.40
CA ALA A 92 -5.05 -5.92 -2.41
C ALA A 92 -5.56 -7.36 -2.29
N THR A 93 -5.00 -8.25 -3.10
CA THR A 93 -5.21 -9.70 -2.96
C THR A 93 -3.99 -10.32 -2.32
N LEU A 94 -4.24 -11.09 -1.26
CA LEU A 94 -3.27 -11.68 -0.37
C LEU A 94 -3.46 -13.20 -0.33
N ASN A 95 -2.36 -13.94 -0.23
CA ASN A 95 -2.38 -15.34 0.18
C ASN A 95 -1.82 -15.43 1.59
N LEU A 96 -2.65 -15.80 2.58
CA LEU A 96 -2.19 -15.93 3.95
C LEU A 96 -1.78 -17.38 4.21
N PRO A 97 -0.61 -17.67 4.79
CA PRO A 97 -0.16 -19.04 5.01
C PRO A 97 -1.11 -19.93 5.83
N GLN A 98 -1.98 -19.32 6.63
CA GLN A 98 -2.96 -19.99 7.48
C GLN A 98 -4.41 -19.89 6.95
N GLU A 99 -4.60 -19.25 5.79
CA GLU A 99 -5.89 -19.16 5.10
C GLU A 99 -5.84 -20.02 3.83
N PRO A 100 -6.72 -21.02 3.67
CA PRO A 100 -6.73 -21.83 2.45
C PRO A 100 -7.26 -21.05 1.23
N SER A 101 -8.05 -20.00 1.45
CA SER A 101 -8.60 -19.13 0.40
C SER A 101 -7.80 -17.84 0.24
N LEU A 102 -7.95 -17.20 -0.92
CA LEU A 102 -7.40 -15.86 -1.12
C LEU A 102 -8.19 -14.86 -0.28
N VAL A 103 -7.46 -13.89 0.25
CA VAL A 103 -8.00 -12.80 1.05
C VAL A 103 -7.90 -11.52 0.25
N ASP A 104 -9.00 -10.77 0.18
CA ASP A 104 -9.00 -9.42 -0.37
C ASP A 104 -9.03 -8.41 0.78
N ALA A 105 -8.14 -7.42 0.69
CA ALA A 105 -8.08 -6.29 1.59
C ALA A 105 -8.46 -5.03 0.81
N GLU A 106 -9.46 -4.32 1.30
CA GLU A 106 -9.95 -3.07 0.75
C GLU A 106 -9.65 -1.94 1.72
N LEU A 107 -9.06 -0.87 1.20
CA LEU A 107 -8.71 0.33 1.95
C LEU A 107 -9.32 1.53 1.27
N ASP A 108 -10.26 2.17 1.96
CA ASP A 108 -10.90 3.41 1.53
C ASP A 108 -10.65 4.50 2.53
N TRP A 109 -10.33 5.70 2.05
CA TRP A 109 -10.17 6.85 2.92
C TRP A 109 -10.47 8.17 2.24
N GLN A 110 -10.83 9.12 3.10
CA GLN A 110 -10.99 10.52 2.75
C GLN A 110 -10.42 11.40 3.87
N GLU A 111 -9.63 12.37 3.44
CA GLU A 111 -8.84 13.28 4.25
C GLU A 111 -7.98 12.54 5.27
N ASN A 112 -8.46 12.45 6.51
CA ASN A 112 -7.70 11.96 7.64
C ASN A 112 -8.38 10.77 8.32
N SER A 113 -9.33 10.13 7.65
CA SER A 113 -10.01 8.95 8.16
C SER A 113 -10.35 7.96 7.05
N GLY A 114 -10.45 6.70 7.41
CA GLY A 114 -10.75 5.65 6.47
C GLY A 114 -11.08 4.34 7.17
N GLN A 115 -11.19 3.29 6.37
CA GLN A 115 -11.52 1.96 6.83
C GLN A 115 -10.70 0.95 6.05
N LEU A 116 -10.13 -0.01 6.77
CA LEU A 116 -9.53 -1.20 6.19
C LEU A 116 -10.47 -2.38 6.45
N ILE A 117 -10.92 -3.03 5.40
CA ILE A 117 -11.74 -4.24 5.46
C ILE A 117 -10.94 -5.38 4.84
N VAL A 118 -10.95 -6.55 5.49
CA VAL A 118 -10.30 -7.75 5.00
C VAL A 118 -11.32 -8.88 4.96
N LEU A 119 -11.50 -9.48 3.79
CA LEU A 119 -12.51 -10.49 3.49
C LEU A 119 -11.84 -11.72 2.89
N ALA A 120 -12.17 -12.90 3.39
CA ALA A 120 -11.85 -14.15 2.70
C ALA A 120 -12.86 -14.36 1.57
N ARG A 121 -12.41 -14.72 0.36
CA ARG A 121 -13.32 -14.81 -0.81
C ARG A 121 -14.43 -15.85 -0.67
N ASP A 122 -14.26 -16.83 0.20
CA ASP A 122 -15.20 -17.90 0.50
C ASP A 122 -16.07 -17.63 1.73
N ASN A 123 -15.91 -16.47 2.39
CA ASN A 123 -16.65 -16.09 3.58
C ASN A 123 -17.25 -14.67 3.44
N GLY A 124 -18.53 -14.52 3.81
CA GLY A 124 -19.21 -13.22 3.77
C GLY A 124 -18.85 -12.30 4.93
N ASP A 125 -18.36 -12.84 6.04
CA ASP A 125 -18.00 -12.05 7.22
C ASP A 125 -16.55 -11.55 7.14
N PRO A 126 -16.29 -10.26 7.46
CA PRO A 126 -14.94 -9.72 7.43
C PRO A 126 -14.06 -10.35 8.50
N LEU A 127 -12.85 -10.75 8.09
CA LEU A 127 -11.77 -11.18 8.99
C LEU A 127 -11.23 -10.00 9.80
N LEU A 128 -11.24 -8.80 9.20
CA LEU A 128 -10.75 -7.58 9.81
C LEU A 128 -11.58 -6.39 9.34
N ASP A 129 -11.94 -5.52 10.28
CA ASP A 129 -12.63 -4.25 10.01
C ASP A 129 -12.03 -3.19 10.94
N LEU A 130 -11.15 -2.35 10.39
CA LEU A 130 -10.43 -1.32 11.14
C LEU A 130 -10.79 0.07 10.62
N PRO A 131 -11.76 0.76 11.25
CA PRO A 131 -11.92 2.19 11.04
C PRO A 131 -10.74 2.90 11.72
N TRP A 132 -10.09 3.77 10.96
CA TRP A 132 -8.92 4.50 11.41
C TRP A 132 -9.08 5.99 11.19
N GLN A 133 -8.39 6.75 12.03
CA GLN A 133 -8.21 8.18 11.91
C GLN A 133 -6.75 8.52 12.10
N ILE A 134 -6.28 9.50 11.36
CA ILE A 134 -4.91 9.96 11.38
C ILE A 134 -4.85 11.47 11.57
N THR A 135 -3.82 11.92 12.24
CA THR A 135 -3.41 13.33 12.35
C THR A 135 -1.92 13.40 12.07
N ARG A 136 -1.32 14.59 12.07
CA ARG A 136 0.15 14.69 11.91
C ARG A 136 0.94 13.93 12.98
N GLN A 137 0.37 13.74 14.16
CA GLN A 137 1.07 13.15 15.31
C GLN A 137 0.55 11.78 15.69
N GLN A 138 -0.66 11.40 15.28
CA GLN A 138 -1.31 10.22 15.85
C GLN A 138 -2.09 9.46 14.80
N LEU A 139 -1.96 8.13 14.80
CA LEU A 139 -2.86 7.21 14.14
C LEU A 139 -3.68 6.48 15.21
N THR A 140 -4.99 6.43 15.03
CA THR A 140 -5.92 5.75 15.94
C THR A 140 -6.81 4.80 15.17
N VAL A 141 -6.92 3.57 15.67
CA VAL A 141 -8.02 2.66 15.34
C VAL A 141 -8.90 2.62 16.57
N SER A 142 -10.14 3.09 16.42
CA SER A 142 -11.13 3.02 17.49
C SER A 142 -12.13 1.95 17.13
N ASP A 143 -12.36 1.00 18.02
CA ASP A 143 -13.46 0.05 17.89
C ASP A 143 -13.32 -0.97 16.74
N GLY A 144 -12.09 -1.19 16.26
CA GLY A 144 -11.78 -2.16 15.21
C GLY A 144 -12.15 -3.57 15.61
N ARG A 145 -12.52 -4.38 14.62
CA ARG A 145 -13.02 -5.75 14.81
C ARG A 145 -12.11 -6.70 14.07
N TRP A 146 -11.95 -7.87 14.66
CA TRP A 146 -11.26 -8.98 14.02
C TRP A 146 -12.02 -10.27 14.28
N SER A 147 -11.96 -11.16 13.31
CA SER A 147 -12.57 -12.47 13.34
C SER A 147 -11.62 -13.48 12.72
N TRP A 148 -11.40 -14.57 13.42
CA TRP A 148 -10.65 -15.73 12.99
C TRP A 148 -11.56 -16.94 13.07
N PRO A 149 -12.29 -17.27 12.00
CA PRO A 149 -13.29 -18.33 12.02
C PRO A 149 -12.68 -19.74 11.88
N TYR A 150 -11.36 -19.86 11.72
CA TYR A 150 -10.67 -21.09 11.36
C TYR A 150 -10.00 -21.76 12.57
N ALA A 151 -9.60 -23.02 12.40
CA ALA A 151 -8.93 -23.86 13.42
C ALA A 151 -9.80 -24.38 14.58
N GLY A 152 -11.08 -24.70 14.34
CA GLY A 152 -11.94 -25.44 15.29
C GLY A 152 -12.37 -24.67 16.54
N PHE A 153 -11.75 -23.51 16.80
CA PHE A 153 -12.10 -22.55 17.84
C PHE A 153 -12.18 -21.17 17.20
N PRO A 154 -13.36 -20.74 16.72
CA PRO A 154 -13.50 -19.41 16.15
C PRO A 154 -13.19 -18.37 17.24
N LEU A 155 -12.28 -17.46 16.95
CA LEU A 155 -11.91 -16.36 17.82
C LEU A 155 -12.39 -15.05 17.20
N SER A 156 -12.90 -14.14 18.02
CA SER A 156 -13.21 -12.79 17.56
C SER A 156 -13.03 -11.81 18.71
N GLY A 157 -12.87 -10.54 18.37
CA GLY A 157 -12.71 -9.51 19.37
C GLY A 157 -12.75 -8.10 18.81
N ARG A 158 -12.58 -7.15 19.73
CA ARG A 158 -12.43 -5.73 19.41
C ARG A 158 -11.02 -5.28 19.75
N LEU A 159 -10.48 -4.37 18.97
CA LEU A 159 -9.16 -3.79 19.18
C LEU A 159 -9.21 -2.26 19.07
N GLY A 160 -8.45 -1.62 19.94
CA GLY A 160 -8.17 -0.20 19.90
C GLY A 160 -6.66 -0.01 19.82
N VAL A 161 -6.21 0.76 18.83
CA VAL A 161 -4.78 1.04 18.62
C VAL A 161 -4.57 2.53 18.62
N LYS A 162 -3.53 2.99 19.30
CA LYS A 162 -3.05 4.37 19.23
C LYS A 162 -1.53 4.33 18.98
N VAL A 163 -1.11 4.95 17.89
CA VAL A 163 0.30 5.10 17.53
C VAL A 163 0.63 6.58 17.47
N ASP A 164 1.54 7.02 18.33
CA ASP A 164 2.05 8.39 18.34
C ASP A 164 3.30 8.51 17.46
N ASN A 165 3.53 9.68 16.88
CA ASN A 165 4.65 10.06 16.02
C ASN A 165 4.87 9.15 14.79
N TRP A 166 3.81 8.59 14.21
CA TRP A 166 3.88 7.67 13.07
C TRP A 166 4.68 8.19 11.87
N GLN A 167 4.70 9.52 11.64
CA GLN A 167 5.47 10.15 10.57
C GLN A 167 6.99 9.96 10.71
N GLN A 168 7.49 9.85 11.94
CA GLN A 168 8.93 9.64 12.17
C GLN A 168 9.36 8.26 11.66
N GLY A 169 8.52 7.23 11.82
CA GLY A 169 8.79 5.88 11.32
C GLY A 169 8.83 5.78 9.79
N LEU A 170 8.05 6.58 9.08
CA LEU A 170 8.12 6.64 7.61
C LEU A 170 9.32 7.45 7.12
N ARG A 171 9.75 8.48 7.86
CA ARG A 171 10.96 9.25 7.50
C ARG A 171 12.23 8.42 7.65
N THR A 172 12.29 7.53 8.64
CA THR A 172 13.41 6.58 8.80
C THR A 172 13.54 5.57 7.65
N LEU A 173 12.51 5.39 6.82
CA LEU A 173 12.59 4.55 5.62
C LEU A 173 13.25 5.27 4.42
N TRP A 174 13.34 6.61 4.46
CA TRP A 174 13.97 7.43 3.42
C TRP A 174 15.29 8.07 3.88
N SER A 175 15.58 8.01 5.18
CA SER A 175 16.87 8.36 5.76
C SER A 175 17.63 7.09 6.15
N ALA A 176 18.00 6.29 5.15
CA ALA A 176 19.24 5.54 5.26
C ALA A 176 20.34 6.50 4.80
N ASP A 177 20.92 7.23 5.76
CA ASP A 177 22.34 7.53 5.84
C ASP A 177 22.58 8.45 7.05
N ASP A 178 23.35 7.94 8.00
CA ASP A 178 24.68 8.47 8.32
C ASP A 178 25.62 7.27 8.63
#